data_AF-A0A1L9N1X4-F1
#
_entry.id   AF-A0A1L9N1X4-F1
#
_cell.length_a   1.000
_cell.length_b   1.000
_cell.length_c   1.000
_cell.angle_alpha   90.00
_cell.angle_beta   90.00
_cell.angle_gamma   90.00
#
_symmetry.space_group_name_H-M   'P 1'
#
loop_
_entity.id
_entity.type
_entity.pdbx_description
1 polymer ?
#
loop_
_entity_poly.entity_id
_entity_poly.type
_entity_poly.pdbx_seq_one_letter_code
_entity_poly.pdbx_strand_id
1 'polypeptide(L)'
;MSCYLSQSCFRQLARSPLRQGPLPNFLVPAFSHPLRTQPFSTTSPVQSRVGGAAITVPPEVSLKFIDLPQPKTKAKSVDFPNMAVEVKGPLGELSLNVPSYVKIDYDEALRKATLAVQDSEITHQRAMWGALLCWK
;
A
#
# COMPACT_ATOMS: atom_id res chain seq x y z
N MET A 1 -11.82 -15.83 6.20
CA MET A 1 -11.84 -15.11 7.48
C MET A 1 -12.13 -13.65 7.18
N SER A 2 -13.34 -13.22 7.57
CA SER A 2 -13.98 -11.98 7.14
C SER A 2 -13.55 -10.80 8.02
N CYS A 3 -13.02 -9.73 7.41
CA CYS A 3 -12.80 -8.46 8.09
C CYS A 3 -13.99 -7.54 7.79
N TYR A 4 -14.98 -7.59 8.68
CA TYR A 4 -15.96 -6.52 8.86
C TYR A 4 -15.31 -5.38 9.67
N LEU A 5 -15.89 -4.17 9.54
CA LEU A 5 -15.56 -2.89 10.22
C LEU A 5 -14.54 -2.04 9.41
N SER A 6 -14.83 -0.83 8.94
CA SER A 6 -15.60 0.27 9.53
C SER A 6 -16.24 1.12 8.42
N GLN A 7 -17.57 1.17 8.36
CA GLN A 7 -18.33 2.11 7.53
C GLN A 7 -19.50 2.75 8.30
N SER A 8 -19.40 2.84 9.64
CA SER A 8 -20.56 3.11 10.50
C SER A 8 -20.79 4.57 10.90
N CYS A 9 -19.90 5.54 10.61
CA CYS A 9 -20.09 6.90 11.15
C CYS A 9 -20.88 7.89 10.26
N PHE A 10 -21.06 7.65 8.95
CA PHE A 10 -21.71 8.64 8.09
C PHE A 10 -23.17 8.36 7.72
N ARG A 11 -23.77 7.26 8.20
CA ARG A 11 -25.15 6.88 7.82
C ARG A 11 -26.25 7.35 8.78
N GLN A 12 -25.93 8.05 9.85
CA GLN A 12 -26.93 8.40 10.88
C GLN A 12 -27.61 9.76 10.71
N LEU A 13 -27.13 10.64 9.82
CA LEU A 13 -27.71 11.99 9.68
C LEU A 13 -28.89 12.09 8.68
N ALA A 14 -29.30 10.99 8.03
CA ALA A 14 -30.35 11.02 6.99
C ALA A 14 -31.60 10.20 7.34
N ARG A 15 -31.98 10.13 8.63
CA ARG A 15 -33.25 9.54 9.05
C ARG A 15 -34.06 10.50 9.92
N SER A 16 -34.51 11.60 9.33
CA SER A 16 -35.76 12.22 9.74
C SER A 16 -36.86 11.77 8.76
N PRO A 17 -37.86 10.99 9.18
CA PRO A 17 -39.04 10.77 8.36
C PRO A 17 -39.87 12.06 8.41
N LEU A 18 -39.58 13.00 7.51
CA LEU A 18 -40.51 14.09 7.23
C LEU A 18 -41.78 13.47 6.64
N ARG A 19 -42.77 13.34 7.52
CA ARG A 19 -44.23 13.28 7.29
C ARG A 19 -44.59 13.14 5.80
N GLN A 20 -44.92 11.92 5.39
CA GLN A 20 -45.36 11.58 4.04
C GLN A 20 -46.71 12.23 3.73
N GLY A 21 -46.68 13.41 3.12
CA GLY A 21 -47.80 13.91 2.32
C GLY A 21 -47.76 13.31 0.91
N PRO A 22 -48.89 13.30 0.16
CA PRO A 22 -48.88 12.85 -1.23
C PRO A 22 -47.94 13.76 -2.05
N LEU A 23 -46.84 13.18 -2.52
CA LEU A 23 -45.90 13.88 -3.38
C LEU A 23 -46.57 14.12 -4.74
N PRO A 24 -46.52 15.34 -5.28
CA PRO A 24 -47.06 15.62 -6.61
C PRO A 24 -46.36 14.73 -7.65
N ASN A 25 -47.11 14.19 -8.61
CA ASN A 25 -46.64 13.20 -9.59
C ASN A 25 -45.36 13.60 -10.33
N PHE A 26 -45.11 14.91 -10.48
CA PHE A 26 -43.92 15.43 -11.15
C PHE A 26 -42.62 15.23 -10.35
N LEU A 27 -42.70 15.00 -9.04
CA LEU A 27 -41.54 14.75 -8.18
C LEU A 27 -41.27 13.25 -7.97
N VAL A 28 -42.18 12.37 -8.40
CA VAL A 28 -42.07 10.91 -8.24
C VAL A 28 -40.78 10.34 -8.85
N PRO A 29 -40.30 10.78 -10.04
CA PRO A 29 -39.04 10.25 -10.58
C PRO A 29 -37.81 10.56 -9.71
N ALA A 30 -37.80 11.68 -8.98
CA ALA A 30 -36.66 12.06 -8.14
C ALA A 30 -36.58 11.26 -6.83
N PHE A 31 -37.73 10.79 -6.31
CA PHE A 31 -37.81 10.09 -5.02
C PHE A 31 -38.03 8.57 -5.14
N SER A 32 -38.32 8.05 -6.34
CA SER A 32 -38.53 6.62 -6.59
C SER A 32 -37.23 5.84 -6.80
N HIS A 33 -36.13 6.52 -7.09
CA HIS A 33 -34.84 5.88 -7.23
C HIS A 33 -34.19 5.76 -5.84
N PRO A 34 -33.86 4.56 -5.34
CA PRO A 34 -32.99 4.46 -4.18
C PRO A 34 -31.70 5.21 -4.54
N LEU A 35 -31.35 6.23 -3.74
CA LEU A 35 -30.06 6.94 -3.82
C LEU A 35 -28.94 5.95 -3.50
N ARG A 36 -28.68 5.03 -4.42
CA ARG A 36 -27.57 4.11 -4.37
C ARG A 36 -26.38 4.95 -4.77
N THR A 37 -25.60 5.39 -3.78
CA THR A 37 -24.28 5.99 -3.97
C THR A 37 -23.45 5.05 -4.84
N GLN A 38 -23.49 5.26 -6.16
CA GLN A 38 -22.65 4.53 -7.09
C GLN A 38 -21.24 5.07 -6.91
N PRO A 39 -20.25 4.22 -6.60
CA PRO A 39 -18.86 4.66 -6.61
C PRO A 39 -18.51 5.13 -8.03
N PHE A 40 -17.71 6.19 -8.14
CA PHE A 40 -17.24 6.73 -9.42
C PHE A 40 -16.39 5.73 -10.22
N SER A 41 -15.91 4.67 -9.57
CA SER A 41 -15.20 3.57 -10.22
C SER A 41 -15.96 2.26 -10.07
N THR A 42 -16.20 1.60 -11.20
CA THR A 42 -16.76 0.24 -11.30
C THR A 42 -15.71 -0.86 -11.12
N THR A 43 -14.42 -0.50 -10.99
CA THR A 43 -13.35 -1.47 -10.81
C THR A 43 -13.34 -2.03 -9.39
N SER A 44 -13.20 -3.35 -9.26
CA SER A 44 -12.98 -4.00 -7.95
C SER A 44 -11.66 -3.50 -7.34
N PRO A 45 -11.58 -3.27 -6.02
CA PRO A 45 -10.32 -2.89 -5.39
C PRO A 45 -9.27 -3.98 -5.63
N VAL A 46 -8.27 -3.67 -6.46
CA VAL A 46 -7.16 -4.57 -6.76
C VAL A 46 -6.07 -4.36 -5.73
N GLN A 47 -5.63 -5.45 -5.10
CA GLN A 47 -4.46 -5.45 -4.23
C GLN A 47 -3.19 -5.33 -5.09
N SER A 48 -2.24 -4.49 -4.66
CA SER A 48 -0.98 -4.30 -5.39
C SER A 48 -0.21 -5.62 -5.51
N ARG A 49 -0.03 -6.09 -6.74
CA ARG A 49 0.82 -7.25 -7.08
C ARG A 49 2.28 -6.86 -7.36
N VAL A 50 2.57 -5.55 -7.40
CA VAL A 50 3.91 -5.02 -7.71
C VAL A 50 4.95 -5.53 -6.71
N GLY A 51 4.53 -5.75 -5.46
CA GLY A 51 5.34 -6.33 -4.40
C GLY A 51 6.06 -7.64 -4.75
N GLY A 52 5.38 -8.54 -5.48
CA GLY A 52 5.83 -9.93 -5.61
C GLY A 52 6.76 -10.21 -6.79
N ALA A 53 7.11 -9.20 -7.58
CA ALA A 53 7.94 -9.39 -8.77
C ALA A 53 9.43 -9.39 -8.40
N ALA A 54 10.16 -10.46 -8.74
CA ALA A 54 11.61 -10.48 -8.56
C ALA A 54 12.29 -9.45 -9.49
N ILE A 55 13.20 -8.66 -8.94
CA ILE A 55 13.94 -7.65 -9.68
C ILE A 55 15.15 -8.32 -10.34
N THR A 56 15.22 -8.29 -11.67
CA THR A 56 16.41 -8.73 -12.41
C THR A 56 17.45 -7.60 -12.45
N VAL A 57 18.67 -7.89 -12.02
CA VAL A 57 19.78 -6.95 -11.93
C VAL A 57 20.66 -7.08 -13.18
N PRO A 58 20.79 -6.02 -14.01
CA PRO A 58 21.67 -6.04 -15.17
C PRO A 58 23.15 -6.20 -14.77
N PRO A 59 24.01 -6.72 -15.66
CA PRO A 59 25.46 -6.88 -15.39
C PRO A 59 26.18 -5.60 -15.02
N GLU A 60 25.68 -4.46 -15.48
CA GLU A 60 26.29 -3.13 -15.30
C GLU A 60 25.97 -2.53 -13.92
N VAL A 61 25.06 -3.15 -13.17
CA VAL A 61 24.58 -2.63 -11.89
C VAL A 61 25.10 -3.52 -10.76
N SER A 62 25.78 -2.90 -9.79
CA SER A 62 26.19 -3.58 -8.55
C SER A 62 25.34 -3.11 -7.37
N LEU A 63 24.87 -4.07 -6.58
CA LEU A 63 24.11 -3.83 -5.35
C LEU A 63 25.02 -4.10 -4.15
N LYS A 64 25.09 -3.15 -3.21
CA LYS A 64 25.75 -3.35 -1.92
C LYS A 64 24.74 -3.14 -0.80
N PHE A 65 24.74 -4.08 0.15
CA PHE A 65 23.90 -4.04 1.33
C PHE A 65 24.77 -3.66 2.52
N ILE A 66 24.45 -2.53 3.15
CA ILE A 66 25.18 -2.01 4.31
C ILE A 66 24.22 -1.98 5.49
N ASP A 67 24.56 -2.69 6.56
CA ASP A 67 23.78 -2.64 7.79
C ASP A 67 24.03 -1.30 8.52
N LEU A 68 22.95 -0.59 8.83
CA LEU A 68 22.98 0.68 9.54
C LEU A 68 22.90 0.41 11.06
N PRO A 69 23.71 1.09 11.89
CA PRO A 69 23.64 0.92 13.33
C PRO A 69 22.30 1.41 13.87
N GLN A 70 21.56 0.52 14.54
CA GLN A 70 20.27 0.87 15.15
C GLN A 70 20.47 1.85 16.32
N PRO A 71 19.64 2.90 16.44
CA PRO A 71 19.69 3.80 17.59
C PRO A 71 19.33 3.06 18.89
N LYS A 72 20.11 3.29 19.95
CA LYS A 72 19.97 2.63 21.27
C LYS A 72 18.63 2.94 21.96
N THR A 73 17.98 4.04 21.59
CA THR A 73 16.68 4.46 22.11
C THR A 73 15.61 4.32 21.03
N LYS A 74 14.90 3.19 21.04
CA LYS A 74 13.74 2.99 20.17
C LYS A 74 12.55 3.77 20.73
N ALA A 75 12.18 4.87 20.06
CA ALA A 75 10.84 5.41 20.22
C ALA A 75 9.87 4.36 19.64
N LYS A 76 8.93 3.88 20.46
CA LYS A 76 8.03 2.73 20.19
C LYS A 76 7.16 2.88 18.91
N SER A 77 7.18 4.04 18.26
CA SER A 77 6.28 4.40 17.15
C SER A 77 6.97 4.71 15.82
N VAL A 78 8.31 4.63 15.74
CA VAL A 78 9.03 4.99 14.51
C VAL A 78 9.77 3.78 13.97
N ASP A 79 9.41 3.36 12.76
CA ASP A 79 10.12 2.33 12.03
C ASP A 79 11.50 2.87 11.60
N PHE A 80 12.56 2.38 12.25
CA PHE A 80 13.92 2.80 11.91
C PHE A 80 14.48 1.97 10.73
N PRO A 81 15.17 2.62 9.78
CA PRO A 81 15.92 1.92 8.74
C PRO A 81 17.07 1.13 9.38
N ASN A 82 17.18 -0.15 9.02
CA ASN A 82 18.23 -1.05 9.51
C ASN A 82 19.29 -1.33 8.45
N MET A 83 18.99 -1.09 7.18
CA MET A 83 19.87 -1.42 6.08
C MET A 83 19.84 -0.28 5.05
N ALA A 84 21.00 0.04 4.48
CA ALA A 84 21.13 0.88 3.30
C ALA A 84 21.48 0.01 2.09
N VAL A 85 20.77 0.22 0.98
CA VAL A 85 21.06 -0.41 -0.31
C VAL A 85 21.73 0.63 -1.18
N GLU A 86 22.98 0.39 -1.54
CA GLU A 86 23.69 1.19 -2.54
C GLU A 86 23.60 0.50 -3.90
N VAL A 87 23.04 1.20 -4.87
CA VAL A 87 22.94 0.78 -6.27
C VAL A 87 23.93 1.60 -7.07
N LYS A 88 24.96 0.97 -7.61
CA LYS A 88 25.92 1.63 -8.52
C LYS A 88 25.66 1.18 -9.95
N GLY A 89 25.41 2.13 -10.84
CA GLY A 89 25.25 1.90 -12.27
C GLY A 89 26.14 2.83 -13.11
N PRO A 90 26.07 2.76 -14.44
CA PRO A 90 26.93 3.55 -15.32
C PRO A 90 26.69 5.06 -15.22
N LEU A 91 25.48 5.46 -14.82
CA LEU A 91 25.04 6.86 -14.76
C LEU A 91 25.17 7.48 -13.37
N GLY A 92 25.55 6.71 -12.34
CA GLY A 92 25.70 7.21 -10.98
C GLY A 92 25.44 6.18 -9.89
N GLU A 93 25.34 6.68 -8.66
CA GLU A 93 25.14 5.91 -7.44
C GLU A 93 23.84 6.36 -6.75
N LEU A 94 23.05 5.40 -6.26
CA LEU A 94 21.82 5.64 -5.49
C LEU A 94 21.92 4.92 -4.16
N SER A 95 21.76 5.65 -3.05
CA SER A 95 21.72 5.07 -1.70
C SER A 95 20.29 5.16 -1.17
N LEU A 96 19.69 4.01 -0.85
CA LEU A 96 18.32 3.91 -0.36
C LEU A 96 18.26 3.25 1.01
N ASN A 97 17.61 3.91 1.97
CA ASN A 97 17.43 3.37 3.32
C ASN A 97 16.21 2.45 3.39
N VAL A 98 16.43 1.23 3.84
CA VAL A 98 15.44 0.16 3.94
C VAL A 98 15.07 -0.09 5.42
N PRO A 99 13.76 -0.12 5.75
CA PRO A 99 13.27 -0.47 7.08
C PRO A 99 13.58 -1.91 7.49
N SER A 100 13.67 -2.12 8.80
CA SER A 100 13.94 -3.45 9.40
C SER A 100 12.92 -4.56 9.07
N TYR A 101 11.69 -4.21 8.70
CA TYR A 101 10.64 -5.19 8.39
C TYR A 101 10.69 -5.71 6.94
N VAL A 102 11.58 -5.18 6.10
CA VAL A 102 11.78 -5.65 4.72
C VAL A 102 13.00 -6.56 4.67
N LYS A 103 12.80 -7.76 4.16
CA LYS A 103 13.85 -8.75 3.88
C LYS A 103 14.19 -8.69 2.39
N ILE A 104 15.49 -8.70 2.09
CA ILE A 104 16.00 -8.70 0.72
C ILE A 104 16.77 -9.99 0.51
N ASP A 105 16.23 -10.87 -0.31
CA ASP A 105 16.89 -12.10 -0.72
C ASP A 105 17.53 -11.84 -2.09
N TYR A 106 18.86 -11.76 -2.12
CA TYR A 106 19.63 -11.52 -3.34
C TYR A 106 20.38 -12.78 -3.77
N ASP A 107 19.97 -13.33 -4.91
CA ASP A 107 20.63 -14.47 -5.54
C ASP A 107 21.68 -13.98 -6.54
N GLU A 108 22.96 -14.02 -6.17
CA GLU A 108 24.07 -13.64 -7.05
C GLU A 108 24.14 -14.48 -8.33
N ALA A 109 23.81 -15.78 -8.23
CA ALA A 109 23.86 -16.72 -9.36
C ALA A 109 22.80 -16.42 -10.43
N LEU A 110 21.61 -15.99 -10.02
CA LEU A 110 20.50 -15.67 -10.92
C LEU A 110 20.36 -14.18 -11.19
N ARG A 111 21.14 -13.33 -10.49
CA ARG A 111 21.03 -11.87 -10.48
C ARG A 111 19.59 -11.41 -10.26
N LYS A 112 18.92 -12.05 -9.31
CA LYS A 112 17.54 -11.74 -8.93
C LYS A 112 17.50 -11.29 -7.48
N ALA A 113 16.87 -10.16 -7.23
CA ALA A 113 16.55 -9.68 -5.90
C ALA A 113 15.05 -9.86 -5.65
N THR A 114 14.70 -10.60 -4.60
CA THR A 114 13.33 -10.78 -4.13
C THR A 114 13.16 -10.00 -2.83
N LEU A 115 12.12 -9.17 -2.75
CA LEU A 115 11.81 -8.41 -1.54
C LEU A 115 10.60 -9.05 -0.85
N ALA A 116 10.74 -9.37 0.42
CA ALA A 116 9.67 -9.90 1.26
C ALA A 116 9.46 -8.99 2.47
N VAL A 117 8.22 -8.87 2.93
CA VAL A 117 7.88 -8.15 4.16
C VAL A 117 7.61 -9.16 5.27
N GLN A 118 7.97 -8.82 6.52
CA GLN A 118 7.68 -9.64 7.69
C GLN A 118 6.17 -9.88 7.86
N ASP A 119 5.37 -8.81 7.96
CA ASP A 119 3.93 -8.90 8.18
C ASP A 119 3.13 -8.23 7.04
N SER A 120 2.69 -9.05 6.08
CA SER A 120 1.89 -8.56 4.96
C SER A 120 0.49 -8.07 5.35
N GLU A 121 0.01 -8.39 6.56
CA GLU A 121 -1.30 -7.94 7.08
C GLU A 121 -1.31 -6.45 7.44
N ILE A 122 -0.15 -5.90 7.79
CA ILE A 122 -0.01 -4.49 8.17
C ILE A 122 -0.02 -3.64 6.90
N THR A 123 -1.02 -2.75 6.81
CA THR A 123 -1.24 -1.89 5.64
C THR A 123 -0.03 -1.03 5.30
N HIS A 124 0.65 -0.47 6.31
CA HIS A 124 1.85 0.34 6.11
C HIS A 124 3.01 -0.47 5.53
N GLN A 125 3.29 -1.66 6.05
CA GLN A 125 4.38 -2.49 5.55
C GLN A 125 4.10 -2.97 4.12
N ARG A 126 2.85 -3.37 3.82
CA ARG A 126 2.43 -3.74 2.46
C ARG A 126 2.50 -2.57 1.48
N ALA A 127 2.12 -1.36 1.91
CA ALA A 127 2.22 -0.17 1.08
C ALA A 127 3.68 0.15 0.76
N MET A 128 4.56 0.07 1.76
CA MET A 128 5.98 0.32 1.55
C MET A 128 6.65 -0.75 0.68
N TRP A 129 6.21 -2.01 0.78
CA TRP A 129 6.67 -3.09 -0.11
C TRP A 129 6.49 -2.76 -1.59
N GLY A 130 5.29 -2.33 -1.99
CA GLY A 130 5.02 -1.93 -3.36
C GLY A 130 5.79 -0.67 -3.78
N ALA A 131 5.92 0.29 -2.86
CA ALA A 131 6.68 1.51 -3.11
C ALA A 131 8.15 1.24 -3.39
N LEU A 132 8.79 0.33 -2.63
CA LEU A 132 10.20 -0.02 -2.83
C LEU A 132 10.47 -0.68 -4.19
N LEU A 133 9.55 -1.51 -4.70
CA LEU A 133 9.69 -2.12 -6.03
C LEU A 133 9.36 -1.18 -7.19
N CYS A 134 8.49 -0.18 -6.97
CA CYS A 134 8.07 0.74 -8.03
C CYS A 134 9.19 1.68 -8.50
N TRP A 135 10.29 1.80 -7.76
CA TRP A 135 11.44 2.63 -8.12
C TRP A 135 12.36 2.01 -9.18
N LYS A 136 12.01 0.83 -9.71
CA LYS A 136 12.63 0.22 -10.90
C LYS A 136 12.39 1.08 -12.14
#